data_AF-A0A962V1B8-F1
#
_entry.id   AF-A0A962V1B8-F1
#
_cell.length_a   1.000
_cell.length_b   1.000
_cell.length_c   1.000
_cell.angle_alpha   90.00
_cell.angle_beta   90.00
_cell.angle_gamma   90.00
#
_symmetry.space_group_name_H-M   'P 1'
#
loop_
_entity.id
_entity.type
_entity.pdbx_description
1 polymer ?
#
loop_
_entity_poly.entity_id
_entity_poly.type
_entity_poly.pdbx_seq_one_letter_code
_entity_poly.pdbx_strand_id
1 'polypeptide(L)'
;MLLSKKDIRHAFRADYYHRGERYQRQGRVLRTDWFADENILEADVLGSELYSQTIELEVYRSRITISGECSCPVGFNCKHVVAALLAFFNTPQQAVSHRAPAAAAPAPDPLQAWQESVLQAVQAERNLASEPNTLDRLLYILQCQQGPQRTDLKLEVIRARVLKNGGYGKPMSFSLNAYTDYYGSYGYGMPSYASEADTAILKRLRLEPSH
;
A
#
# COMPACT_ATOMS: atom_id res chain seq x y z
N MET A 1 16.51 -25.23 5.90
CA MET A 1 16.21 -25.32 7.34
C MET A 1 15.08 -24.35 7.61
N LEU A 2 13.92 -24.81 8.08
CA LEU A 2 12.70 -23.99 8.17
C LEU A 2 12.73 -23.18 9.48
N LEU A 3 12.70 -21.85 9.39
CA LEU A 3 12.41 -21.00 10.54
C LEU A 3 11.06 -21.43 11.13
N SER A 4 11.03 -21.77 12.41
CA SER A 4 9.79 -22.20 13.07
C SER A 4 9.11 -21.03 13.80
N LYS A 5 7.80 -21.16 14.05
CA LYS A 5 7.08 -20.24 14.97
C LYS A 5 7.75 -20.13 16.34
N LYS A 6 8.44 -21.18 16.79
CA LYS A 6 9.17 -21.20 18.05
C LYS A 6 10.38 -20.28 17.99
N ASP A 7 11.12 -20.26 16.89
CA ASP A 7 12.28 -19.38 16.70
C ASP A 7 11.86 -17.91 16.68
N ILE A 8 10.79 -17.59 15.94
CA ILE A 8 10.17 -16.26 15.94
C ILE A 8 9.69 -15.89 17.35
N ARG A 9 9.14 -16.82 18.13
CA ARG A 9 8.69 -16.50 19.49
C ARG A 9 9.84 -16.17 20.45
N HIS A 10 11.02 -16.79 20.29
CA HIS A 10 12.17 -16.52 21.17
C HIS A 10 12.92 -15.25 20.79
N ALA A 11 12.88 -14.84 19.51
CA ALA A 11 13.58 -13.64 19.05
C ALA A 11 12.89 -12.33 19.44
N PHE A 12 11.62 -12.37 19.86
CA PHE A 12 10.81 -11.18 20.11
C PHE A 12 10.24 -11.15 21.51
N ARG A 13 10.01 -9.93 22.03
CA ARG A 13 9.24 -9.75 23.26
C ARG A 13 7.82 -10.30 23.08
N ALA A 14 7.29 -10.94 24.12
CA ALA A 14 5.99 -11.61 24.07
C ALA A 14 4.85 -10.69 23.59
N ASP A 15 4.85 -9.43 24.02
CA ASP A 15 3.84 -8.44 23.65
C ASP A 15 3.91 -8.02 22.16
N TYR A 16 5.10 -8.00 21.55
CA TYR A 16 5.26 -7.79 20.11
C TYR A 16 4.85 -9.03 19.34
N TYR A 17 5.17 -10.22 19.85
CA TYR A 17 4.77 -11.47 19.23
C TYR A 17 3.24 -11.60 19.12
N HIS A 18 2.52 -11.42 20.23
CA HIS A 18 1.05 -11.55 20.25
C HIS A 18 0.36 -10.51 19.35
N ARG A 19 0.88 -9.29 19.31
CA ARG A 19 0.33 -8.25 18.43
C ARG A 19 0.63 -8.56 16.96
N GLY A 20 1.82 -9.04 16.63
CA GLY A 20 2.18 -9.43 15.27
C GLY A 20 1.34 -10.60 14.76
N GLU A 21 1.10 -11.59 15.62
CA GLU A 21 0.18 -12.69 15.31
C GLU A 21 -1.24 -12.19 15.00
N ARG A 22 -1.75 -11.23 15.79
CA ARG A 22 -3.04 -10.60 15.52
C ARG A 22 -3.07 -9.89 14.16
N TYR A 23 -2.01 -9.16 13.81
CA TYR A 23 -1.92 -8.44 12.53
C TYR A 23 -1.89 -9.40 11.35
N GLN A 24 -1.11 -10.49 11.46
CA GLN A 24 -1.06 -11.54 10.45
C GLN A 24 -2.44 -12.18 10.25
N ARG A 25 -3.14 -12.57 11.34
CA ARG A 25 -4.48 -13.17 11.26
C ARG A 25 -5.54 -12.22 10.69
N GLN A 26 -5.35 -10.91 10.86
CA GLN A 26 -6.24 -9.88 10.31
C GLN A 26 -5.97 -9.56 8.84
N GLY A 27 -5.06 -10.28 8.16
CA GLY A 27 -4.74 -10.06 6.74
C GLY A 27 -4.05 -8.72 6.48
N ARG A 28 -3.34 -8.17 7.48
CA ARG A 28 -2.69 -6.85 7.37
C ARG A 28 -1.33 -6.88 6.69
N VAL A 29 -0.81 -8.06 6.37
CA VAL A 29 0.43 -8.23 5.62
C VAL A 29 0.06 -8.19 4.14
N LEU A 30 0.48 -7.14 3.45
CA LEU A 30 0.06 -6.86 2.07
C LEU A 30 1.06 -7.43 1.06
N ARG A 31 2.35 -7.49 1.42
CA ARG A 31 3.42 -7.97 0.56
C ARG A 31 4.49 -8.69 1.39
N THR A 32 5.08 -9.74 0.82
CA THR A 32 6.29 -10.40 1.32
C THR A 32 7.12 -10.87 0.14
N ASP A 33 8.37 -10.42 0.05
CA ASP A 33 9.33 -10.77 -1.00
C ASP A 33 10.59 -11.34 -0.38
N TRP A 34 11.03 -12.52 -0.84
CA TRP A 34 12.20 -13.21 -0.30
C TRP A 34 13.37 -13.19 -1.29
N PHE A 35 14.48 -12.61 -0.84
CA PHE A 35 15.74 -12.53 -1.56
C PHE A 35 16.70 -13.59 -1.01
N ALA A 36 16.67 -14.77 -1.64
CA ALA A 36 17.39 -15.94 -1.14
C ALA A 36 18.91 -15.77 -1.09
N ASP A 37 19.49 -15.02 -2.04
CA ASP A 37 20.94 -14.80 -2.12
C ASP A 37 21.46 -13.92 -0.97
N GLU A 38 20.59 -13.06 -0.42
CA GLU A 38 20.91 -12.10 0.63
C GLU A 38 20.34 -12.52 2.00
N ASN A 39 19.50 -13.56 2.06
CA ASN A 39 18.70 -13.95 3.23
C ASN A 39 17.85 -12.81 3.81
N ILE A 40 17.32 -11.96 2.92
CA ILE A 40 16.48 -10.82 3.26
C ILE A 40 15.02 -11.11 2.90
N LEU A 41 14.13 -10.84 3.86
CA LEU A 41 12.69 -10.75 3.66
C LEU A 41 12.30 -9.27 3.67
N GLU A 42 11.78 -8.77 2.56
CA GLU A 42 11.09 -7.49 2.51
C GLU A 42 9.58 -7.70 2.67
N ALA A 43 8.92 -6.79 3.38
CA ALA A 43 7.48 -6.89 3.58
C ALA A 43 6.82 -5.53 3.80
N ASP A 44 5.53 -5.45 3.46
CA ASP A 44 4.68 -4.31 3.78
C ASP A 44 3.51 -4.75 4.66
N VAL A 45 3.35 -4.09 5.81
CA VAL A 45 2.34 -4.42 6.81
C VAL A 45 1.56 -3.18 7.22
N LEU A 46 0.24 -3.27 7.11
CA LEU A 46 -0.70 -2.20 7.47
C LEU A 46 -0.86 -2.09 9.00
N GLY A 47 -0.45 -0.94 9.55
CA GLY A 47 -0.66 -0.54 10.94
C GLY A 47 -1.63 0.62 11.05
N SER A 48 -1.21 1.69 11.73
CA SER A 48 -1.88 3.00 11.65
C SER A 48 -1.72 3.63 10.26
N GLU A 49 -0.63 3.29 9.58
CA GLU A 49 -0.27 3.61 8.21
C GLU A 49 0.43 2.39 7.60
N LEU A 50 0.86 2.47 6.34
CA LEU A 50 1.63 1.40 5.72
C LEU A 50 3.08 1.45 6.21
N TYR A 51 3.56 0.33 6.77
CA TYR A 51 4.96 0.22 7.19
C TYR A 51 5.69 -0.81 6.35
N SER A 52 6.90 -0.46 5.92
CA SER A 52 7.82 -1.36 5.21
C SER A 52 8.83 -1.96 6.19
N GLN A 53 9.20 -3.21 5.96
CA GLN A 53 10.16 -3.96 6.76
C GLN A 53 11.22 -4.58 5.88
N THR A 54 12.46 -4.55 6.36
CA THR A 54 13.58 -5.31 5.82
C THR A 54 14.09 -6.21 6.93
N ILE A 55 14.07 -7.52 6.70
CA ILE A 55 14.29 -8.53 7.74
C ILE A 55 15.38 -9.48 7.27
N GLU A 56 16.53 -9.40 7.93
CA GLU A 56 17.67 -10.26 7.69
C GLU A 56 17.59 -11.52 8.58
N LEU A 57 17.80 -12.67 7.95
CA LEU A 57 17.82 -13.98 8.60
C LEU A 57 19.21 -14.60 8.49
N GLU A 58 20.01 -14.45 9.54
CA GLU A 58 21.33 -15.08 9.59
C GLU A 58 21.27 -16.47 10.23
N VAL A 59 21.95 -17.45 9.65
CA VAL A 59 22.09 -18.79 10.22
C VAL A 59 23.52 -19.00 10.69
N TYR A 60 23.73 -19.11 12.00
CA TYR A 60 25.03 -19.40 12.59
C TYR A 60 24.94 -20.60 13.54
N ARG A 61 25.76 -21.65 13.29
CA ARG A 61 25.85 -22.87 14.12
C ARG A 61 24.48 -23.47 14.49
N SER A 62 23.58 -23.56 13.52
CA SER A 62 22.21 -24.07 13.68
C SER A 62 21.28 -23.20 14.54
N ARG A 63 21.64 -21.93 14.79
CA ARG A 63 20.75 -20.91 15.36
C ARG A 63 20.40 -19.90 14.30
N ILE A 64 19.16 -19.43 14.31
CA ILE A 64 18.68 -18.38 13.43
C ILE A 64 18.63 -17.07 14.22
N THR A 65 19.35 -16.06 13.75
CA THR A 65 19.27 -14.69 14.24
C THR A 65 18.31 -13.92 13.35
N ILE A 66 17.44 -13.11 13.96
CA ILE A 66 16.44 -12.31 13.26
C ILE A 66 16.70 -10.84 13.56
N SER A 67 17.03 -10.08 12.51
CA SER A 67 17.21 -8.63 12.58
C SER A 67 16.22 -7.97 11.64
N GLY A 68 15.23 -7.26 12.19
CA GLY A 68 14.17 -6.64 11.42
C GLY A 68 14.11 -5.13 11.64
N GLU A 69 14.41 -4.37 10.59
CA GLU A 69 14.15 -2.94 10.52
C GLU A 69 12.71 -2.69 10.05
N CYS A 70 12.09 -1.65 10.58
CA CYS A 70 10.71 -1.30 10.26
C CYS A 70 10.54 0.21 10.28
N SER A 71 9.86 0.77 9.28
CA SER A 71 9.59 2.21 9.20
C SER A 71 8.63 2.76 10.28
N CYS A 72 8.12 1.91 11.18
CA CYS A 72 7.25 2.36 12.27
C CYS A 72 8.02 3.05 13.41
N PRO A 73 7.33 3.79 14.30
CA PRO A 73 7.99 4.52 15.41
C PRO A 73 8.82 3.66 16.39
N VAL A 74 8.65 2.34 16.37
CA VAL A 74 9.46 1.41 17.18
C VAL A 74 10.82 1.12 16.53
N GLY A 75 10.92 1.22 15.20
CA GLY A 75 12.15 1.09 14.43
C GLY A 75 12.68 -0.34 14.23
N PHE A 76 12.71 -1.16 15.29
CA PHE A 76 13.41 -2.45 15.26
C PHE A 76 12.61 -3.57 15.94
N ASN A 77 12.62 -4.77 15.33
CA ASN A 77 11.99 -6.00 15.81
C ASN A 77 10.62 -5.78 16.46
N CYS A 78 9.79 -5.01 15.78
CA CYS A 78 8.46 -4.66 16.26
C CYS A 78 7.42 -5.75 15.90
N LYS A 79 6.17 -5.53 16.31
CA LYS A 79 5.03 -6.39 15.94
C LYS A 79 4.83 -6.57 14.42
N HIS A 80 5.22 -5.61 13.58
CA HIS A 80 5.06 -5.72 12.13
C HIS A 80 6.05 -6.73 11.54
N VAL A 81 7.30 -6.73 12.01
CA VAL A 81 8.32 -7.73 11.67
C VAL A 81 7.83 -9.14 12.02
N VAL A 82 7.23 -9.31 13.20
CA VAL A 82 6.60 -10.60 13.58
C VAL A 82 5.49 -10.98 12.60
N ALA A 83 4.60 -10.04 12.25
CA ALA A 83 3.50 -10.32 11.33
C ALA A 83 4.01 -10.77 9.96
N ALA A 84 5.02 -10.09 9.42
CA ALA A 84 5.68 -10.42 8.17
C ALA A 84 6.29 -11.84 8.19
N LEU A 85 7.09 -12.15 9.21
CA LEU A 85 7.68 -13.49 9.39
C LEU A 85 6.60 -14.57 9.49
N LEU A 86 5.56 -14.34 10.31
CA LEU A 86 4.48 -15.31 10.46
C LEU A 86 3.69 -15.51 9.17
N ALA A 87 3.49 -14.46 8.36
CA ALA A 87 2.82 -14.58 7.07
C ALA A 87 3.67 -15.34 6.05
N PHE A 88 4.95 -14.96 5.94
CA PHE A 88 5.89 -15.62 5.03
C PHE A 88 6.02 -17.11 5.34
N PHE A 89 6.17 -17.49 6.61
CA PHE A 89 6.38 -18.89 7.01
C PHE A 89 5.09 -19.71 7.29
N ASN A 90 3.91 -19.08 7.43
CA ASN A 90 2.62 -19.81 7.47
C ASN A 90 2.04 -20.06 6.08
N THR A 91 2.58 -19.43 5.03
CA THR A 91 2.23 -19.80 3.67
C THR A 91 2.79 -21.21 3.45
N PRO A 92 1.96 -22.24 3.19
CA PRO A 92 2.49 -23.55 2.84
C PRO A 92 3.44 -23.31 1.68
N GLN A 93 4.69 -23.75 1.83
CA GLN A 93 5.72 -23.62 0.84
C GLN A 93 5.20 -24.21 -0.48
N GLN A 94 4.52 -23.39 -1.28
CA GLN A 94 4.46 -23.55 -2.71
C GLN A 94 5.91 -23.33 -3.11
N ALA A 95 6.64 -24.43 -3.09
CA ALA A 95 7.81 -24.57 -3.91
C ALA A 95 7.41 -23.98 -5.25
N VAL A 96 8.06 -22.86 -5.60
CA VAL A 96 8.23 -22.41 -6.97
C VAL A 96 9.02 -23.53 -7.66
N SER A 97 8.31 -24.63 -7.89
CA SER A 97 8.71 -25.72 -8.74
C SER A 97 8.15 -25.31 -10.09
N HIS A 98 9.04 -24.99 -11.01
CA HIS A 98 8.75 -25.03 -12.42
C HIS A 98 8.31 -26.45 -12.78
N ARG A 99 7.03 -26.76 -12.59
CA ARG A 99 6.37 -27.91 -13.19
C ARG A 99 4.98 -27.47 -13.58
N ALA A 100 4.76 -27.42 -14.89
CA ALA A 100 3.51 -27.02 -15.51
C ALA A 100 2.32 -27.70 -14.84
N PRO A 101 1.27 -26.95 -14.45
CA PRO A 101 0.05 -27.57 -13.95
C PRO A 101 -0.63 -28.30 -15.10
N ALA A 102 -0.94 -29.58 -14.87
CA ALA A 102 -1.97 -30.26 -15.64
C ALA A 102 -3.28 -29.49 -15.48
N ALA A 103 -3.96 -29.28 -16.61
CA ALA A 103 -5.05 -28.33 -16.80
C ALA A 103 -6.16 -28.41 -15.75
N ALA A 104 -6.10 -27.51 -14.76
CA ALA A 104 -7.28 -26.89 -14.19
C ALA A 104 -7.48 -25.57 -14.94
N ALA A 105 -8.74 -25.22 -15.24
CA ALA A 105 -9.07 -23.95 -15.89
C ALA A 105 -8.35 -22.80 -15.15
N PRO A 106 -7.73 -21.85 -15.89
CA PRO A 106 -6.96 -20.79 -15.25
C PRO A 106 -7.88 -20.02 -14.30
N ALA A 107 -7.52 -19.99 -13.02
CA ALA A 107 -8.09 -19.01 -12.11
C ALA A 107 -7.88 -17.62 -12.74
N PRO A 108 -8.87 -16.71 -12.66
CA PRO A 108 -8.71 -15.37 -13.22
C PRO A 108 -7.44 -14.75 -12.66
N ASP A 109 -6.66 -14.14 -13.55
CA ASP A 109 -5.44 -13.43 -13.19
C ASP A 109 -5.77 -12.51 -12.01
N PRO A 110 -5.10 -12.65 -10.84
CA PRO A 110 -5.35 -11.80 -9.68
C PRO A 110 -5.30 -10.30 -10.02
N LEU A 111 -4.48 -9.92 -11.00
CA LEU A 111 -4.43 -8.55 -11.51
C LEU A 111 -5.71 -8.19 -12.27
N GLN A 112 -6.23 -9.04 -13.14
CA GLN A 112 -7.52 -8.82 -13.82
C GLN A 112 -8.68 -8.75 -12.83
N ALA A 113 -8.73 -9.67 -11.87
CA ALA A 113 -9.77 -9.68 -10.85
C ALA A 113 -9.74 -8.40 -10.00
N TRP A 114 -8.55 -7.92 -9.63
CA TRP A 114 -8.39 -6.63 -8.96
C TRP A 114 -8.78 -5.45 -9.86
N GLN A 115 -8.34 -5.44 -11.12
CA GLN A 115 -8.71 -4.40 -12.10
C GLN A 115 -10.23 -4.30 -12.26
N GLU A 116 -10.91 -5.43 -12.42
CA GLU A 116 -12.36 -5.49 -12.53
C GLU A 116 -13.05 -5.00 -11.25
N SER A 117 -12.55 -5.41 -10.08
CA SER A 117 -13.06 -4.92 -8.79
C SER A 117 -12.93 -3.40 -8.65
N VAL A 118 -11.79 -2.83 -9.08
CA VAL A 118 -11.57 -1.38 -9.07
C VAL A 118 -12.52 -0.68 -10.04
N LEU A 119 -12.66 -1.20 -11.26
CA LEU A 119 -13.58 -0.63 -12.27
C LEU A 119 -15.03 -0.66 -11.80
N GLN A 120 -15.48 -1.75 -11.17
CA GLN A 120 -16.83 -1.86 -10.62
C GLN A 120 -17.06 -0.86 -9.48
N ALA A 121 -16.10 -0.71 -8.57
CA ALA A 121 -16.18 0.27 -7.49
C ALA A 121 -16.27 1.72 -8.04
N VAL A 122 -15.45 2.05 -9.04
CA VAL A 122 -15.47 3.37 -9.70
C VAL A 122 -16.82 3.63 -10.39
N GLN A 123 -17.40 2.64 -11.05
CA GLN A 123 -18.71 2.77 -11.69
C GLN A 123 -19.84 2.96 -10.69
N ALA A 124 -19.82 2.21 -9.58
CA ALA A 124 -20.81 2.33 -8.51
C ALA A 124 -20.79 3.75 -7.89
N GLU A 125 -19.59 4.27 -7.59
CA GLU A 125 -19.41 5.63 -7.08
C GLU A 125 -19.86 6.68 -8.10
N ARG A 126 -19.52 6.53 -9.39
CA ARG A 126 -19.94 7.47 -10.43
C ARG A 126 -21.45 7.52 -10.63
N ASN A 127 -22.15 6.40 -10.42
CA ASN A 127 -23.60 6.35 -10.50
C ASN A 127 -24.28 7.04 -9.31
N LEU A 128 -23.60 7.14 -8.17
CA LEU A 128 -24.08 7.80 -6.96
C LEU A 128 -23.67 9.28 -6.89
N ALA A 129 -22.54 9.63 -7.51
CA ALA A 129 -21.99 10.98 -7.49
C ALA A 129 -22.79 11.92 -8.41
N SER A 130 -23.21 13.05 -7.86
CA SER A 130 -23.69 14.17 -8.67
C SER A 130 -22.51 14.84 -9.37
N GLU A 131 -22.56 14.98 -10.69
CA GLU A 131 -21.54 15.74 -11.43
C GLU A 131 -21.44 17.17 -10.87
N PRO A 132 -20.23 17.68 -10.56
CA PRO A 132 -20.08 19.05 -10.11
C PRO A 132 -20.69 20.00 -11.15
N ASN A 133 -21.52 20.94 -10.70
CA ASN A 133 -22.23 21.92 -11.53
C ASN A 133 -21.31 22.99 -12.17
N THR A 134 -20.02 22.70 -12.27
CA THR A 134 -19.01 23.55 -12.92
C THR A 134 -18.27 22.76 -13.97
N LEU A 135 -17.54 23.44 -14.84
CA LEU A 135 -16.66 22.77 -15.80
C LEU A 135 -15.25 22.58 -15.25
N ASP A 136 -14.95 23.07 -14.05
CA ASP A 136 -13.63 22.90 -13.46
C ASP A 136 -13.58 21.57 -12.69
N ARG A 137 -12.48 20.84 -12.84
CA ARG A 137 -12.25 19.53 -12.22
C ARG A 137 -10.84 19.48 -11.64
N LEU A 138 -10.68 18.69 -10.59
CA LEU A 138 -9.36 18.24 -10.16
C LEU A 138 -8.94 17.03 -10.98
N LEU A 139 -7.69 17.03 -11.43
CA LEU A 139 -7.07 15.91 -12.13
C LEU A 139 -5.91 15.39 -11.29
N TYR A 140 -5.90 14.07 -11.12
CA TYR A 140 -4.88 13.32 -10.39
C TYR A 140 -3.98 12.65 -11.43
N ILE A 141 -2.79 13.22 -11.64
CA ILE A 141 -1.83 12.74 -12.62
C ILE A 141 -0.85 11.83 -11.89
N LEU A 142 -1.00 10.52 -12.09
CA LEU A 142 -0.06 9.53 -11.60
C LEU A 142 1.07 9.34 -12.63
N GLN A 143 2.29 9.68 -12.23
CA GLN A 143 3.50 9.53 -13.03
C GLN A 143 4.32 8.37 -12.48
N CYS A 144 4.53 7.36 -13.30
CA CYS A 144 5.41 6.24 -12.99
C CYS A 144 6.79 6.55 -13.56
N GLN A 145 7.79 6.67 -12.68
CA GLN A 145 9.17 6.90 -13.06
C GLN A 145 10.00 5.66 -12.69
N GLN A 146 10.41 4.90 -13.70
CA GLN A 146 11.25 3.73 -13.48
C GLN A 146 12.69 4.16 -13.21
N GLY A 147 13.17 3.91 -12.00
CA GLY A 147 14.57 4.03 -11.63
C GLY A 147 15.30 2.69 -11.72
N PRO A 148 16.64 2.68 -11.64
CA PRO A 148 17.44 1.46 -11.72
C PRO A 148 17.16 0.44 -10.60
N GLN A 149 16.72 0.91 -9.43
CA GLN A 149 16.50 0.06 -8.24
C GLN A 149 15.05 0.08 -7.74
N ARG A 150 14.24 1.07 -8.13
CA ARG A 150 12.83 1.18 -7.70
C ARG A 150 11.99 1.87 -8.76
N THR A 151 10.71 1.52 -8.77
CA THR A 151 9.69 2.32 -9.47
C THR A 151 9.21 3.40 -8.51
N ASP A 152 9.35 4.66 -8.91
CA ASP A 152 8.80 5.79 -8.18
C ASP A 152 7.43 6.16 -8.76
N LEU A 153 6.47 6.45 -7.89
CA LEU A 153 5.14 6.89 -8.26
C LEU A 153 4.92 8.30 -7.72
N LYS A 154 4.94 9.27 -8.61
CA LYS A 154 4.65 10.66 -8.28
C LYS A 154 3.20 10.97 -8.60
N LEU A 155 2.47 11.50 -7.63
CA LEU A 155 1.12 12.00 -7.83
C LEU A 155 1.14 13.53 -7.87
N GLU A 156 0.70 14.10 -8.99
CA GLU A 156 0.47 15.53 -9.12
C GLU A 156 -1.04 15.81 -9.17
N VAL A 157 -1.50 16.81 -8.41
CA VAL A 157 -2.90 17.25 -8.45
C VAL A 157 -2.96 18.62 -9.10
N ILE A 158 -3.74 18.72 -10.17
CA ILE A 158 -3.97 19.98 -10.89
C ILE A 158 -5.47 20.30 -10.95
N ARG A 159 -5.80 21.57 -11.16
CA ARG A 159 -7.16 21.96 -11.54
C ARG A 159 -7.19 22.25 -13.04
N ALA A 160 -8.17 21.73 -13.77
CA ALA A 160 -8.34 22.02 -15.19
C ALA A 160 -9.81 22.19 -15.55
N ARG A 161 -10.09 22.92 -16.63
CA ARG A 161 -11.45 23.08 -17.16
C ARG A 161 -11.74 22.01 -18.20
N VAL A 162 -12.87 21.32 -18.08
CA VAL A 162 -13.43 20.44 -19.12
C VAL A 162 -13.88 21.30 -20.30
N LEU A 163 -13.39 20.96 -21.49
CA LEU A 163 -13.69 21.65 -22.74
C LEU A 163 -14.89 21.00 -23.44
N LYS A 164 -15.49 21.72 -24.39
CA LYS A 164 -16.67 21.25 -25.15
C LYS A 164 -16.43 19.94 -25.93
N ASN A 165 -15.18 19.62 -26.22
CA ASN A 165 -14.78 18.38 -26.90
C ASN A 165 -14.48 17.22 -25.92
N GLY A 166 -14.73 17.39 -24.62
CA GLY A 166 -14.42 16.41 -23.58
C GLY A 166 -12.96 16.39 -23.13
N GLY A 167 -12.08 17.18 -23.75
CA GLY A 167 -10.70 17.35 -23.31
C GLY A 167 -10.56 18.30 -22.12
N TYR A 168 -9.32 18.48 -21.65
CA TYR A 168 -9.00 19.40 -20.56
C TYR A 168 -8.23 20.61 -21.06
N GLY A 169 -8.57 21.78 -20.53
CA GLY A 169 -7.86 23.03 -20.77
C GLY A 169 -6.52 23.09 -20.05
N LYS A 170 -5.86 24.25 -20.11
CA LYS A 170 -4.56 24.46 -19.46
C LYS A 170 -4.65 24.18 -17.94
N PRO A 171 -3.64 23.52 -17.36
CA PRO A 171 -3.57 23.31 -15.91
C PRO A 171 -3.53 24.66 -15.20
N MET A 172 -4.29 24.76 -14.12
CA MET A 172 -4.28 25.86 -13.17
C MET A 172 -3.56 25.40 -11.89
N SER A 173 -2.88 26.32 -11.22
CA SER A 173 -2.21 26.02 -9.96
C SER A 173 -3.22 25.51 -8.93
N PHE A 174 -2.83 24.42 -8.27
CA PHE A 174 -3.57 23.83 -7.17
C PHE A 174 -2.61 23.65 -5.99
N SER A 175 -3.03 24.05 -4.80
CA SER A 175 -2.25 23.89 -3.58
C SER A 175 -2.99 22.96 -2.63
N LEU A 176 -2.43 21.77 -2.42
CA LEU A 176 -2.97 20.77 -1.51
C LEU A 176 -3.09 21.32 -0.08
N ASN A 177 -2.06 22.03 0.39
CA ASN A 177 -2.03 22.62 1.72
C ASN A 177 -3.12 23.70 1.87
N ALA A 178 -3.19 24.65 0.92
CA ALA A 178 -4.21 25.69 0.97
C ALA A 178 -5.63 25.09 0.90
N TYR A 179 -5.86 24.09 0.05
CA TYR A 179 -7.16 23.43 -0.04
C TYR A 179 -7.56 22.76 1.27
N THR A 180 -6.67 21.94 1.85
CA THR A 180 -6.98 21.16 3.05
C THR A 180 -7.05 22.02 4.31
N ASP A 181 -6.28 23.11 4.41
CA ASP A 181 -6.43 24.09 5.48
C ASP A 181 -7.79 24.77 5.41
N TYR A 182 -8.15 25.32 4.24
CA TYR A 182 -9.35 26.14 4.08
C TYR A 182 -10.65 25.33 4.15
N TYR A 183 -10.71 24.19 3.46
CA TYR A 183 -11.93 23.39 3.34
C TYR A 183 -11.94 22.15 4.27
N GLY A 184 -10.79 21.78 4.83
CA GLY A 184 -10.67 20.65 5.74
C GLY A 184 -10.75 21.03 7.22
N SER A 185 -10.32 22.24 7.60
CA SER A 185 -10.17 22.66 9.01
C SER A 185 -11.12 23.78 9.44
N TYR A 186 -11.39 24.76 8.58
CA TYR A 186 -12.15 25.97 8.94
C TYR A 186 -13.65 25.94 8.60
N GLY A 187 -14.18 24.81 8.11
CA GLY A 187 -15.62 24.64 7.88
C GLY A 187 -16.21 25.47 6.74
N TYR A 188 -15.38 26.00 5.82
CA TYR A 188 -15.88 26.64 4.61
C TYR A 188 -16.53 25.61 3.67
N GLY A 189 -17.60 26.03 3.01
CA GLY A 189 -18.29 25.22 2.01
C GLY A 189 -17.33 24.76 0.90
N MET A 190 -17.49 23.51 0.48
CA MET A 190 -16.63 22.84 -0.48
C MET A 190 -16.57 23.62 -1.82
N PRO A 191 -15.37 23.80 -2.42
CA PRO A 191 -15.30 24.58 -3.64
C PRO A 191 -15.98 23.81 -4.77
N SER A 192 -16.66 24.55 -5.64
CA SER A 192 -17.52 24.00 -6.69
C SER A 192 -16.80 23.17 -7.78
N TYR A 193 -15.47 23.14 -7.76
CA TYR A 193 -14.62 22.34 -8.66
C TYR A 193 -14.18 20.99 -8.06
N ALA A 194 -14.55 20.71 -6.81
CA ALA A 194 -14.21 19.49 -6.10
C ALA A 194 -15.49 18.75 -5.67
N SER A 195 -15.45 17.42 -5.70
CA SER A 195 -16.47 16.48 -5.20
C SER A 195 -16.11 15.92 -3.83
N GLU A 196 -17.09 15.43 -3.04
CA GLU A 196 -16.80 14.87 -1.70
C GLU A 196 -15.69 13.80 -1.72
N ALA A 197 -15.64 12.99 -2.79
CA ALA A 197 -14.56 12.03 -3.05
C ALA A 197 -13.20 12.71 -3.18
N ASP A 198 -13.09 13.84 -3.88
CA ASP A 198 -11.85 14.63 -3.95
C ASP A 198 -11.38 15.06 -2.57
N THR A 199 -12.27 15.57 -1.71
CA THR A 199 -11.88 15.95 -0.35
C THR A 199 -11.38 14.75 0.46
N ALA A 200 -12.01 13.59 0.32
CA ALA A 200 -11.55 12.37 0.98
C ALA A 200 -10.16 11.92 0.50
N ILE A 201 -9.89 12.02 -0.80
CA ILE A 201 -8.58 11.70 -1.39
C ILE A 201 -7.52 12.71 -0.90
N LEU A 202 -7.77 14.01 -1.06
CA LEU A 202 -6.81 15.07 -0.71
C LEU A 202 -6.46 15.08 0.78
N LYS A 203 -7.43 14.76 1.66
CA LYS A 203 -7.15 14.60 3.10
C LYS A 203 -6.17 13.45 3.36
N ARG A 204 -6.32 12.32 2.66
CA ARG A 204 -5.37 11.20 2.79
C ARG A 204 -3.99 11.57 2.24
N LEU A 205 -3.94 12.21 1.07
CA LEU A 205 -2.67 12.64 0.46
C LEU A 205 -1.87 13.62 1.32
N ARG A 206 -2.52 14.45 2.14
CA ARG A 206 -1.82 15.34 3.08
C ARG A 206 -1.25 14.62 4.30
N LEU A 207 -1.83 13.49 4.68
CA LEU A 207 -1.37 12.71 5.84
C LEU A 207 -0.14 11.86 5.49
N GLU A 208 0.10 11.58 4.21
CA GLU A 208 1.32 10.94 3.73
C GLU A 208 2.45 12.00 3.64
N PRO A 209 3.63 11.77 4.24
CA PRO A 209 4.75 12.67 4.10
C PRO A 209 5.16 12.75 2.62
N SER A 210 5.38 13.98 2.13
CA SER A 210 6.05 14.19 0.84
C SER A 210 7.44 13.54 0.93
N HIS A 211 7.62 12.40 0.27
CA HIS A 211 8.90 11.70 0.16
C HIS A 211 9.93 12.50 -0.63
#